data_AF-A0A7S2BYI7-F1
#
_entry.id   AF-A0A7S2BYI7-F1
#
_cell.length_a   1.000
_cell.length_b   1.000
_cell.length_c   1.000
_cell.angle_alpha   90.00
_cell.angle_beta   90.00
_cell.angle_gamma   90.00
#
_symmetry.space_group_name_H-M   'P 1'
#
loop_
_entity.id
_entity.type
_entity.pdbx_description
1 polymer ?
#
loop_
_entity_poly.entity_id
_entity_poly.type
_entity_poly.pdbx_seq_one_letter_code
_entity_poly.pdbx_strand_id
1 'polypeptide(L)'
;DAALYKISDRFFRDFKETGWLYLLRYWAGLDRAHLNRELEIFCNNTGKVWIFKALHVFPKDFPSTLEAWQPYIEELPTRCLSPGSLLREAKSGPESVEVLIVDAEGYDVELVNMFLAMGGFAPSAVMFEWHLHASNPAKMESLVKLARELHARGYDVHRHNHDVIAMLP
;
A
#
# COMPACT_ATOMS: atom_id res chain seq x y z
N ASP A 1 16.75 -9.57 6.03
CA ASP A 1 15.83 -9.89 4.92
C ASP A 1 14.41 -9.56 5.33
N ALA A 2 13.69 -8.87 4.45
CA ALA A 2 12.27 -8.62 4.63
C ALA A 2 11.48 -9.60 3.77
N ALA A 3 10.21 -9.79 4.10
CA ALA A 3 9.33 -10.65 3.34
C ALA A 3 8.11 -9.86 2.88
N LEU A 4 7.72 -10.07 1.62
CA LEU A 4 6.43 -9.63 1.10
C LEU A 4 5.45 -10.78 1.27
N TYR A 5 4.32 -10.51 1.89
CA TYR A 5 3.23 -11.46 2.02
C TYR A 5 2.18 -11.13 1.00
N LYS A 6 1.70 -12.08 0.21
CA LYS A 6 0.61 -11.86 -0.75
C LYS A 6 -0.29 -13.07 -0.91
N ILE A 7 -1.39 -12.89 -1.63
CA ILE A 7 -2.25 -14.01 -2.03
C ILE A 7 -1.55 -14.83 -3.12
N SER A 8 -1.37 -16.12 -2.85
CA SER A 8 -0.67 -17.07 -3.70
C SER A 8 -1.40 -17.37 -5.00
N ASP A 9 -0.65 -17.74 -6.03
CA ASP A 9 -1.23 -18.18 -7.31
C ASP A 9 -2.09 -19.45 -7.16
N ARG A 10 -1.90 -20.21 -6.08
CA ARG A 10 -2.76 -21.36 -5.75
C ARG A 10 -4.21 -20.94 -5.56
N PHE A 11 -4.44 -19.82 -4.88
CA PHE A 11 -5.79 -19.31 -4.66
C PHE A 11 -6.55 -19.12 -5.98
N PHE A 12 -5.91 -18.50 -6.97
CA PHE A 12 -6.53 -18.22 -8.27
C PHE A 12 -6.72 -19.46 -9.16
N ARG A 13 -5.96 -20.53 -8.88
CA ARG A 13 -6.21 -21.86 -9.49
C ARG A 13 -7.41 -22.54 -8.85
N ASP A 14 -7.51 -22.50 -7.53
CA ASP A 14 -8.56 -23.16 -6.75
C ASP A 14 -9.91 -22.42 -6.92
N PHE A 15 -9.87 -21.09 -7.01
CA PHE A 15 -11.02 -20.22 -7.24
C PHE A 15 -10.83 -19.47 -8.56
N LYS A 16 -11.19 -20.13 -9.68
CA LYS A 16 -11.10 -19.58 -11.05
C LYS A 16 -11.40 -18.08 -11.07
N GLU A 17 -10.49 -17.30 -11.62
CA GLU A 17 -10.62 -15.84 -11.69
C GLU A 17 -11.98 -15.44 -12.28
N THR A 18 -12.84 -14.89 -11.44
CA THR A 18 -13.99 -14.09 -11.86
C THR A 18 -13.60 -12.63 -11.74
N GLY A 19 -14.15 -11.75 -12.59
CA GLY A 19 -13.54 -10.46 -12.92
C GLY A 19 -12.99 -9.63 -11.75
N TRP A 20 -13.67 -9.58 -10.61
CA TRP A 20 -13.23 -8.79 -9.45
C TRP A 20 -12.24 -9.53 -8.53
N LEU A 21 -12.15 -10.87 -8.58
CA LEU A 21 -11.13 -11.64 -7.84
C LEU A 21 -9.71 -11.26 -8.26
N TYR A 22 -9.53 -10.79 -9.50
CA TYR A 22 -8.26 -10.26 -9.99
C TYR A 22 -7.68 -9.17 -9.07
N LEU A 23 -8.52 -8.36 -8.42
CA LEU A 23 -8.07 -7.30 -7.52
C LEU A 23 -7.29 -7.85 -6.31
N LEU A 24 -7.59 -9.08 -5.88
CA LEU A 24 -6.89 -9.74 -4.78
C LEU A 24 -5.43 -10.09 -5.13
N ARG A 25 -5.03 -10.02 -6.41
CA ARG A 25 -3.62 -10.20 -6.81
C ARG A 25 -2.74 -9.06 -6.34
N TYR A 26 -3.32 -7.88 -6.16
CA TYR A 26 -2.62 -6.70 -5.69
C TYR A 26 -2.54 -6.65 -4.17
N TRP A 27 -3.28 -7.51 -3.47
CA TRP A 27 -3.22 -7.57 -2.02
C TRP A 27 -1.92 -8.19 -1.57
N ALA A 28 -1.04 -7.34 -1.10
CA ALA A 28 0.23 -7.69 -0.53
C ALA A 28 0.56 -6.77 0.64
N GLY A 29 1.43 -7.22 1.52
CA GLY A 29 1.92 -6.43 2.64
C GLY A 29 3.38 -6.74 2.93
N LEU A 30 4.14 -5.73 3.37
CA LEU A 30 5.53 -5.90 3.82
C LEU A 30 5.63 -6.59 5.19
N ASP A 31 4.50 -6.81 5.84
CA ASP A 31 4.38 -7.64 7.03
C ASP A 31 3.09 -8.47 7.00
N ARG A 32 3.13 -9.64 7.64
CA ARG A 32 2.00 -10.58 7.66
C ARG A 32 0.79 -10.02 8.41
N ALA A 33 1.00 -9.17 9.43
CA ALA A 33 -0.08 -8.64 10.24
C ALA A 33 -0.92 -7.63 9.46
N HIS A 34 -0.31 -6.83 8.59
CA HIS A 34 -1.02 -5.95 7.66
C HIS A 34 -1.93 -6.75 6.71
N LEU A 35 -1.38 -7.72 5.97
CA LEU A 35 -2.19 -8.55 5.06
C LEU A 35 -3.30 -9.31 5.81
N ASN A 36 -3.01 -9.84 7.00
CA ASN A 36 -4.02 -10.48 7.83
C ASN A 36 -5.15 -9.53 8.23
N ARG A 37 -4.82 -8.26 8.57
CA ARG A 37 -5.83 -7.25 8.90
C ARG A 37 -6.71 -6.93 7.69
N GLU A 38 -6.14 -6.77 6.50
CA GLU A 38 -6.92 -6.54 5.28
C GLU A 38 -7.83 -7.72 4.95
N LEU A 39 -7.35 -8.96 5.16
CA LEU A 39 -8.16 -10.16 5.00
C LEU A 39 -9.25 -10.28 6.07
N GLU A 40 -8.98 -9.89 7.31
CA GLU A 40 -10.00 -9.80 8.36
C GLU A 40 -11.05 -8.76 8.02
N ILE A 41 -10.64 -7.56 7.59
CA ILE A 41 -11.53 -6.51 7.11
C ILE A 41 -12.37 -7.04 5.95
N PHE A 42 -11.76 -7.72 4.99
CA PHE A 42 -12.49 -8.33 3.89
C PHE A 42 -13.53 -9.34 4.37
N CYS A 43 -13.17 -10.24 5.28
CA CYS A 43 -14.09 -11.23 5.82
C CYS A 43 -15.21 -10.60 6.67
N ASN A 44 -14.87 -9.57 7.46
CA ASN A 44 -15.76 -8.94 8.45
C ASN A 44 -16.58 -7.78 7.86
N ASN A 45 -15.92 -6.78 7.26
CA ASN A 45 -16.57 -5.58 6.72
C ASN A 45 -17.34 -5.87 5.44
N THR A 46 -16.96 -6.86 4.64
CA THR A 46 -17.84 -7.17 3.52
C THR A 46 -19.16 -7.69 4.04
N GLY A 47 -19.24 -8.41 5.18
CA GLY A 47 -20.49 -8.98 5.72
C GLY A 47 -21.32 -9.73 4.66
N LYS A 48 -20.69 -10.01 3.51
CA LYS A 48 -21.28 -10.33 2.23
C LYS A 48 -20.55 -11.51 1.66
N VAL A 49 -19.38 -11.93 2.16
CA VAL A 49 -18.79 -13.22 1.72
C VAL A 49 -19.82 -14.33 1.87
N TRP A 50 -20.57 -14.37 2.99
CA TRP A 50 -21.66 -15.33 3.14
C TRP A 50 -22.84 -15.06 2.18
N ILE A 51 -23.19 -13.81 1.89
CA ILE A 51 -24.24 -13.43 0.92
C ILE A 51 -23.86 -13.86 -0.49
N PHE A 52 -22.65 -13.52 -0.93
CA PHE A 52 -22.09 -13.88 -2.23
C PHE A 52 -21.96 -15.40 -2.37
N LYS A 53 -21.63 -16.13 -1.30
CA LYS A 53 -21.74 -17.60 -1.28
C LYS A 53 -23.19 -18.06 -1.46
N ALA A 54 -24.14 -17.47 -0.73
CA ALA A 54 -25.56 -17.83 -0.82
C ALA A 54 -26.17 -17.49 -2.20
N LEU A 55 -25.68 -16.45 -2.86
CA LEU A 55 -26.07 -16.04 -4.21
C LEU A 55 -25.25 -16.74 -5.31
N HIS A 56 -24.39 -17.71 -4.96
CA HIS A 56 -23.50 -18.41 -5.89
C HIS A 56 -22.56 -17.50 -6.72
N VAL A 57 -22.30 -16.28 -6.23
CA VAL A 57 -21.23 -15.40 -6.74
C VAL A 57 -19.87 -15.94 -6.31
N PHE A 58 -19.80 -16.47 -5.08
CA PHE A 58 -18.65 -17.23 -4.59
C PHE A 58 -18.89 -18.73 -4.61
N PRO A 59 -17.84 -19.52 -4.92
CA PRO A 59 -17.81 -20.94 -4.59
C PRO A 59 -18.09 -21.18 -3.11
N LYS A 60 -18.75 -22.30 -2.78
CA LYS A 60 -19.14 -22.65 -1.40
C LYS A 60 -17.94 -22.70 -0.45
N ASP A 61 -16.82 -23.15 -0.96
CA ASP A 61 -15.52 -23.35 -0.32
C ASP A 61 -14.62 -22.09 -0.34
N PHE A 62 -15.10 -20.97 -0.88
CA PHE A 62 -14.36 -19.70 -0.85
C PHE A 62 -13.98 -19.32 0.59
N PRO A 63 -12.76 -18.84 0.90
CA PRO A 63 -12.37 -18.54 2.27
C PRO A 63 -13.23 -17.41 2.86
N SER A 64 -13.77 -17.63 4.07
CA SER A 64 -14.63 -16.65 4.77
C SER A 64 -14.12 -16.30 6.17
N THR A 65 -12.97 -16.82 6.56
CA THR A 65 -12.28 -16.48 7.82
C THR A 65 -10.80 -16.33 7.54
N LEU A 66 -10.08 -15.60 8.39
CA LEU A 66 -8.64 -15.43 8.24
C LEU A 66 -7.89 -16.78 8.24
N GLU A 67 -8.34 -17.74 9.04
CA GLU A 67 -7.75 -19.08 9.12
C GLU A 67 -7.87 -19.83 7.80
N ALA A 68 -9.02 -19.70 7.11
CA ALA A 68 -9.24 -20.29 5.80
C ALA A 68 -8.38 -19.64 4.70
N TRP A 69 -7.92 -18.41 4.91
CA TRP A 69 -6.98 -17.72 4.01
C TRP A 69 -5.53 -18.12 4.20
N GLN A 70 -5.10 -18.58 5.40
CA GLN A 70 -3.69 -18.87 5.68
C GLN A 70 -3.00 -19.80 4.67
N PRO A 71 -3.64 -20.88 4.16
CA PRO A 71 -3.03 -21.76 3.14
C PRO A 71 -2.76 -21.09 1.79
N TYR A 72 -3.36 -19.91 1.57
CA TYR A 72 -3.24 -19.12 0.37
C TYR A 72 -2.32 -17.91 0.53
N ILE A 73 -1.76 -17.67 1.72
CA ILE A 73 -0.78 -16.60 1.93
C ILE A 73 0.61 -17.17 1.62
N GLU A 74 1.29 -16.58 0.65
CA GLU A 74 2.68 -16.89 0.37
C GLU A 74 3.61 -15.80 0.92
N GLU A 75 4.77 -16.24 1.40
CA GLU A 75 5.84 -15.40 1.88
C GLU A 75 6.93 -15.38 0.81
N LEU A 76 7.22 -14.19 0.28
CA LEU A 76 8.23 -13.96 -0.74
C LEU A 76 9.41 -13.19 -0.13
N PRO A 77 10.59 -13.82 -0.02
CA PRO A 77 11.80 -13.10 0.36
C PRO A 77 12.01 -11.92 -0.60
N THR A 78 11.98 -10.71 -0.06
CA THR A 78 12.05 -9.49 -0.87
C THR A 78 13.23 -8.65 -0.43
N ARG A 79 14.00 -8.20 -1.42
CA ARG A 79 15.09 -7.27 -1.18
C ARG A 79 14.53 -5.86 -0.98
N CYS A 80 14.55 -5.38 0.25
CA CYS A 80 14.21 -4.00 0.55
C CYS A 80 15.42 -3.07 0.37
N LEU A 81 15.19 -1.96 -0.32
CA LEU A 81 16.17 -0.89 -0.49
C LEU A 81 15.68 0.36 0.20
N SER A 82 16.60 1.10 0.84
CA SER A 82 16.33 2.50 1.17
C SER A 82 16.23 3.32 -0.12
N PRO A 83 15.54 4.47 -0.11
CA PRO A 83 15.49 5.39 -1.26
C PRO A 83 16.87 5.68 -1.86
N GLY A 84 17.87 5.98 -1.02
CA GLY A 84 19.23 6.21 -1.50
C GLY A 84 19.91 4.99 -2.11
N SER A 85 19.61 3.79 -1.64
CA SER A 85 20.14 2.55 -2.23
C SER A 85 19.46 2.24 -3.56
N LEU A 86 18.15 2.48 -3.66
CA LEU A 86 17.37 2.37 -4.89
C LEU A 86 17.91 3.31 -5.98
N LEU A 87 18.11 4.59 -5.65
CA LEU A 87 18.64 5.58 -6.59
C LEU A 87 20.06 5.26 -7.05
N ARG A 88 20.95 4.82 -6.14
CA ARG A 88 22.30 4.38 -6.50
C ARG A 88 22.30 3.21 -7.48
N GLU A 89 21.42 2.25 -7.28
CA GLU A 89 21.30 1.10 -8.18
C GLU A 89 20.77 1.51 -9.56
N ALA A 90 19.85 2.48 -9.60
CA ALA A 90 19.39 3.12 -10.82
C ALA A 90 20.44 4.03 -11.49
N LYS A 91 21.63 4.20 -10.88
CA LYS A 91 22.67 5.16 -11.30
C LYS A 91 22.17 6.60 -11.39
N SER A 92 21.30 6.97 -10.45
CA SER A 92 20.64 8.28 -10.35
C SER A 92 20.92 8.94 -9.00
N GLY A 93 20.68 10.25 -8.94
CA GLY A 93 20.75 11.05 -7.71
C GLY A 93 19.37 11.52 -7.26
N PRO A 94 19.20 11.95 -5.99
CA PRO A 94 17.94 12.51 -5.50
C PRO A 94 17.43 13.68 -6.34
N GLU A 95 18.33 14.49 -6.88
CA GLU A 95 18.06 15.63 -7.75
C GLU A 95 17.48 15.26 -9.12
N SER A 96 17.63 14.00 -9.54
CA SER A 96 17.09 13.51 -10.82
C SER A 96 15.65 13.01 -10.71
N VAL A 97 15.06 12.99 -9.50
CA VAL A 97 13.67 12.58 -9.31
C VAL A 97 12.76 13.79 -9.55
N GLU A 98 12.09 13.83 -10.70
CA GLU A 98 11.12 14.88 -11.04
C GLU A 98 9.76 14.67 -10.36
N VAL A 99 9.34 13.41 -10.22
CA VAL A 99 8.04 13.04 -9.63
C VAL A 99 8.26 11.85 -8.70
N LEU A 100 7.76 11.97 -7.47
CA LEU A 100 7.68 10.86 -6.52
C LEU A 100 6.22 10.46 -6.32
N ILE A 101 5.91 9.21 -6.64
CA ILE A 101 4.64 8.58 -6.30
C ILE A 101 4.94 7.45 -5.33
N VAL A 102 4.30 7.48 -4.16
CA VAL A 102 4.37 6.40 -3.18
C VAL A 102 2.98 5.81 -3.03
N ASP A 103 2.93 4.49 -3.16
CA ASP A 103 1.77 3.66 -2.86
C ASP A 103 2.37 2.45 -2.14
N ALA A 104 2.39 2.53 -0.81
CA ALA A 104 3.08 1.57 0.03
C ALA A 104 2.17 1.03 1.14
N GLU A 105 0.86 1.00 0.87
CA GLU A 105 -0.16 0.41 1.72
C GLU A 105 -0.03 0.86 3.20
N GLY A 106 0.25 2.16 3.39
CA GLY A 106 0.29 2.81 4.70
C GLY A 106 1.68 3.00 5.31
N TYR A 107 2.75 2.82 4.52
CA TYR A 107 4.13 3.24 4.82
C TYR A 107 4.54 4.52 4.06
N ASP A 108 3.59 5.14 3.39
CA ASP A 108 3.70 6.29 2.52
C ASP A 108 4.43 7.46 3.16
N VAL A 109 3.97 7.87 4.34
CA VAL A 109 4.53 9.00 5.09
C VAL A 109 6.00 8.75 5.45
N GLU A 110 6.33 7.56 5.91
CA GLU A 110 7.68 7.16 6.28
C GLU A 110 8.62 7.20 5.07
N LEU A 111 8.18 6.65 3.93
CA LEU A 111 8.97 6.63 2.70
C LEU A 111 9.18 8.03 2.12
N VAL A 112 8.14 8.87 2.07
CA VAL A 112 8.28 10.26 1.63
C VAL A 112 9.27 11.02 2.52
N ASN A 113 9.20 10.85 3.85
CA ASN A 113 10.16 11.45 4.77
C ASN A 113 11.60 10.98 4.52
N MET A 114 11.80 9.70 4.17
CA MET A 114 13.14 9.19 3.82
C MET A 114 13.70 9.86 2.56
N PHE A 115 12.87 10.13 1.55
CA PHE A 115 13.29 10.89 0.37
C PHE A 115 13.55 12.37 0.71
N LEU A 116 12.67 13.02 1.46
CA LEU A 116 12.81 14.42 1.87
C LEU A 116 14.05 14.70 2.74
N ALA A 117 14.57 13.68 3.43
CA ALA A 117 15.81 13.72 4.20
C ALA A 117 17.07 13.63 3.32
N MET A 118 16.95 13.28 2.04
CA MET A 118 18.09 13.21 1.11
C MET A 118 18.46 14.61 0.60
N GLY A 119 19.73 14.98 0.72
CA GLY A 119 20.23 16.22 0.13
C GLY A 119 20.02 16.24 -1.40
N GLY A 120 19.52 17.35 -1.92
CA GLY A 120 19.24 17.53 -3.35
C GLY A 120 17.88 17.00 -3.82
N PHE A 121 17.11 16.31 -2.96
CA PHE A 121 15.77 15.85 -3.33
C PHE A 121 14.78 17.02 -3.41
N ALA A 122 14.36 17.36 -4.63
CA ALA A 122 13.46 18.48 -4.92
C ALA A 122 12.55 18.16 -6.12
N PRO A 123 11.65 17.16 -6.01
CA PRO A 123 10.75 16.81 -7.10
C PRO A 123 9.78 17.95 -7.42
N SER A 124 9.30 18.02 -8.65
CA SER A 124 8.21 18.92 -9.04
C SER A 124 6.85 18.47 -8.49
N ALA A 125 6.68 17.18 -8.21
CA ALA A 125 5.47 16.63 -7.60
C ALA A 125 5.73 15.46 -6.65
N VAL A 126 4.96 15.38 -5.58
CA VAL A 126 4.91 14.27 -4.63
C VAL A 126 3.46 13.82 -4.45
N MET A 127 3.17 12.55 -4.67
CA MET A 127 1.86 11.93 -4.45
C MET A 127 2.00 10.74 -3.50
N PHE A 128 1.11 10.64 -2.52
CA PHE A 128 1.10 9.55 -1.55
C PHE A 128 -0.26 9.39 -0.86
N GLU A 129 -0.56 8.20 -0.35
CA GLU A 129 -1.88 7.90 0.18
C GLU A 129 -2.14 8.51 1.57
N TRP A 130 -3.34 9.04 1.80
CA TRP A 130 -3.75 9.56 3.12
C TRP A 130 -4.74 8.67 3.86
N HIS A 131 -5.56 7.93 3.13
CA HIS A 131 -6.75 7.28 3.69
C HIS A 131 -6.39 6.13 4.65
N LEU A 132 -5.27 5.43 4.40
CA LEU A 132 -4.73 4.38 5.28
C LEU A 132 -4.15 4.92 6.60
N HIS A 133 -3.97 6.24 6.72
CA HIS A 133 -3.53 6.90 7.94
C HIS A 133 -4.71 7.39 8.81
N ALA A 134 -5.93 7.44 8.26
CA ALA A 134 -7.07 8.11 8.90
C ALA A 134 -7.65 7.39 10.13
N SER A 135 -7.48 6.07 10.22
CA SER A 135 -7.98 5.26 11.33
C SER A 135 -7.06 5.26 12.56
N ASN A 136 -5.82 5.77 12.43
CA ASN A 136 -4.83 5.78 13.50
C ASN A 136 -4.41 7.23 13.81
N PRO A 137 -4.73 7.77 15.00
CA PRO A 137 -4.41 9.15 15.36
C PRO A 137 -2.93 9.53 15.22
N ALA A 138 -2.00 8.64 15.57
CA ALA A 138 -0.56 8.90 15.46
C ALA A 138 -0.09 8.93 13.99
N LYS A 139 -0.68 8.06 13.15
CA LYS A 139 -0.42 8.10 11.70
C LYS A 139 -0.99 9.36 11.06
N MET A 140 -2.19 9.78 11.47
CA MET A 140 -2.82 11.03 11.02
C MET A 140 -2.00 12.26 11.44
N GLU A 141 -1.47 12.29 12.66
CA GLU A 141 -0.57 13.37 13.10
C GLU A 141 0.69 13.44 12.23
N SER A 142 1.31 12.29 11.95
CA SER A 142 2.49 12.21 11.09
C SER A 142 2.19 12.66 9.66
N LEU A 143 1.03 12.29 9.12
CA LEU A 143 0.53 12.75 7.82
C LEU A 143 0.38 14.28 7.78
N VAL A 144 -0.29 14.86 8.77
CA VAL A 144 -0.49 16.32 8.85
C VAL A 144 0.86 17.05 8.98
N LYS A 145 1.80 16.49 9.73
CA LYS A 145 3.17 17.02 9.83
C LYS A 145 3.87 17.02 8.47
N LEU A 146 3.81 15.92 7.73
CA LEU A 146 4.40 15.81 6.40
C LEU A 146 3.77 16.82 5.42
N ALA A 147 2.44 16.95 5.40
CA ALA A 147 1.76 17.93 4.56
C ALA A 147 2.20 19.37 4.87
N ARG A 148 2.38 19.72 6.15
CA ARG A 148 2.92 21.04 6.55
C ARG A 148 4.36 21.23 6.13
N GLU A 149 5.19 20.19 6.21
CA GLU A 149 6.58 20.24 5.74
C GLU A 149 6.66 20.46 4.24
N LEU A 150 5.86 19.75 3.44
CA LEU A 150 5.76 19.95 1.99
C LEU A 150 5.31 21.39 1.68
N HIS A 151 4.28 21.89 2.37
CA HIS A 151 3.86 23.28 2.20
C HIS A 151 4.99 24.28 2.54
N ALA A 152 5.71 24.06 3.64
CA ALA A 152 6.84 24.91 4.04
C ALA A 152 8.01 24.88 3.03
N ARG A 153 8.12 23.81 2.24
CA ARG A 153 9.08 23.68 1.13
C ARG A 153 8.61 24.34 -0.18
N GLY A 154 7.42 24.98 -0.18
CA GLY A 154 6.90 25.73 -1.33
C GLY A 154 5.95 24.96 -2.24
N TYR A 155 5.52 23.76 -1.84
CA TYR A 155 4.52 23.00 -2.59
C TYR A 155 3.11 23.50 -2.28
N ASP A 156 2.26 23.50 -3.30
CA ASP A 156 0.82 23.58 -3.16
C ASP A 156 0.27 22.18 -2.87
N VAL A 157 -0.37 22.01 -1.71
CA VAL A 157 -0.72 20.69 -1.15
C VAL A 157 -2.24 20.50 -1.19
N HIS A 158 -2.66 19.51 -1.96
CA HIS A 158 -4.06 19.17 -2.21
C HIS A 158 -4.38 17.78 -1.70
N ARG A 159 -5.65 17.58 -1.34
CA ARG A 159 -6.21 16.23 -1.16
C ARG A 159 -7.05 15.89 -2.39
N HIS A 160 -6.79 14.75 -3.01
CA HIS A 160 -7.55 14.26 -4.16
C HIS A 160 -7.86 12.77 -3.98
N ASN A 161 -9.14 12.42 -3.87
CA ASN A 161 -9.59 11.05 -3.61
C ASN A 161 -8.87 10.41 -2.41
N HIS A 162 -8.05 9.38 -2.65
CA HIS A 162 -7.29 8.61 -1.67
C HIS A 162 -5.88 9.17 -1.41
N ASP A 163 -5.50 10.22 -2.15
CA ASP A 163 -4.14 10.74 -2.23
C ASP A 163 -4.02 12.17 -1.68
N VAL A 164 -2.82 12.46 -1.18
CA VAL A 164 -2.28 13.81 -1.05
C VAL A 164 -1.40 14.06 -2.27
N ILE A 165 -1.61 15.18 -2.93
CA ILE A 165 -0.82 15.62 -4.08
C ILE A 165 -0.19 16.96 -3.71
N ALA A 166 1.14 17.02 -3.68
CA ALA A 166 1.92 18.22 -3.45
C ALA A 166 2.69 18.58 -4.74
N MET A 167 2.50 19.78 -5.28
CA MET A 167 3.13 20.21 -6.54
C MET A 167 3.79 21.58 -6.38
N LEU A 168 4.91 21.80 -7.06
CA LEU A 168 5.46 23.15 -7.20
C LEU A 168 4.56 23.99 -8.14
N PRO A 169 4.41 25.30 -7.87
CA PRO A 169 3.60 26.20 -8.69
C PRO A 169 4.17 26.47 -10.09
#